data_AF-U7Q0V8-F1
#
_entry.id   AF-U7Q0V8-F1
#
_cell.length_a   1.000
_cell.length_b   1.000
_cell.length_c   1.000
_cell.angle_alpha   90.00
_cell.angle_beta   90.00
_cell.angle_gamma   90.00
#
_symmetry.space_group_name_H-M   'P 1'
#
loop_
_entity.id
_entity.type
_entity.pdbx_description
1 polymer ?
#
loop_
_entity_poly.entity_id
_entity_poly.type
_entity_poly.pdbx_seq_one_letter_code
_entity_poly.pdbx_strand_id
1 'polypeptide(L)' 'MQRVVSFYEKLPRGPAPEVKAKGLLGRYQAKHFGKNPTVKPIIQAVALLIVIGYAQQYYFHLRHHKNNAH' A
#
# COMPACT_ATOMS: atom_id res chain seq x y z
N MET A 1 -38.59 -8.01 25.55
CA MET A 1 -37.92 -6.69 25.67
C MET A 1 -36.51 -6.76 26.27
N GLN A 2 -36.22 -7.58 27.29
CA GLN A 2 -34.87 -7.68 27.89
C GLN A 2 -33.70 -7.93 26.91
N ARG A 3 -33.93 -8.74 25.86
CA ARG A 3 -32.91 -9.07 24.85
C ARG A 3 -32.46 -7.85 24.01
N VAL A 4 -33.33 -6.84 23.86
CA VAL A 4 -33.02 -5.60 23.13
C VAL A 4 -32.19 -4.67 24.01
N VAL A 5 -32.60 -4.50 25.27
CA VAL A 5 -31.85 -3.68 26.25
C VAL A 5 -30.43 -4.23 26.43
N SER A 6 -30.30 -5.55 26.62
CA SER A 6 -28.99 -6.18 26.81
C SER A 6 -28.10 -6.15 25.56
N PHE A 7 -28.65 -5.90 24.36
CA PHE A 7 -27.86 -5.68 23.16
C PHE A 7 -27.23 -4.28 23.16
N TYR A 8 -28.01 -3.23 23.42
CA TYR A 8 -27.50 -1.85 23.48
C TYR A 8 -26.51 -1.63 24.62
N GLU A 9 -26.69 -2.34 25.75
CA GLU A 9 -25.72 -2.32 26.85
C GLU A 9 -24.35 -2.86 26.46
N LYS A 10 -24.30 -3.80 25.50
CA LYS A 10 -23.05 -4.42 25.03
C LYS A 10 -22.35 -3.66 23.91
N LEU A 11 -22.99 -2.64 23.34
CA LEU A 11 -22.34 -1.83 22.31
C LEU A 11 -21.13 -1.11 22.93
N PRO A 12 -19.94 -1.20 22.32
CA PRO A 12 -18.76 -0.52 22.82
C PRO A 12 -19.02 0.98 22.89
N ARG A 13 -18.77 1.56 24.06
CA ARG A 13 -18.93 2.99 24.33
C ARG A 13 -17.58 3.69 24.25
N GLY A 14 -17.56 4.90 23.71
CA GLY A 14 -16.35 5.70 23.54
C GLY A 14 -15.69 5.50 22.17
N PRO A 15 -14.58 6.21 21.91
CA PRO A 15 -13.89 6.15 20.64
C PRO A 15 -13.37 4.74 20.37
N ALA A 16 -13.49 4.29 19.12
CA ALA A 16 -12.95 3.01 18.71
C ALA A 16 -11.44 2.95 19.00
N PRO A 17 -10.91 1.81 19.47
CA PRO A 17 -9.49 1.65 19.71
C PRO A 17 -8.72 1.84 18.40
N GLU A 18 -7.55 2.44 18.49
CA GLU A 18 -6.70 2.66 17.31
C GLU A 18 -6.39 1.33 16.62
N VAL A 19 -6.63 1.27 15.30
CA VAL A 19 -6.37 0.08 14.50
C VAL A 19 -4.87 -0.22 14.56
N LYS A 20 -4.51 -1.23 15.33
CA LYS A 20 -3.13 -1.69 15.44
C LYS A 20 -2.72 -2.29 14.10
N ALA A 21 -1.67 -1.73 13.51
CA ALA A 21 -1.06 -2.27 12.30
C ALA A 21 -0.63 -3.73 12.50
N LYS A 22 -1.26 -4.64 11.76
CA LYS A 22 -0.89 -6.07 11.74
C LYS A 22 -0.32 -6.44 10.37
N GLY A 23 0.64 -7.36 10.37
CA GLY A 23 1.32 -7.80 9.16
C GLY A 23 2.24 -6.73 8.54
N LEU A 24 2.93 -7.12 7.47
CA LEU A 24 3.91 -6.25 6.80
C LEU A 24 3.24 -5.05 6.13
N LEU A 25 2.14 -5.28 5.40
CA LEU A 25 1.39 -4.22 4.71
C LEU A 25 0.74 -3.25 5.71
N GLY A 26 0.14 -3.74 6.78
CA GLY A 26 -0.47 -2.89 7.81
C GLY A 26 0.57 -1.99 8.49
N ARG A 27 1.78 -2.51 8.77
CA ARG A 27 2.88 -1.71 9.33
C ARG A 27 3.38 -0.65 8.36
N TYR A 28 3.48 -0.97 7.07
CA TYR A 28 3.82 0.00 6.03
C TYR A 28 2.76 1.11 5.91
N GLN A 29 1.47 0.72 5.89
CA GLN A 29 0.36 1.67 5.84
C GLN A 29 0.38 2.62 7.04
N ALA A 30 0.49 2.09 8.26
CA ALA A 30 0.54 2.93 9.47
C ALA A 30 1.76 3.86 9.50
N LYS A 31 2.89 3.44 8.91
CA LYS A 31 4.12 4.24 8.86
C LYS A 31 4.05 5.40 7.87
N HIS A 32 3.38 5.22 6.72
CA HIS A 32 3.42 6.20 5.62
C HIS A 32 2.10 6.92 5.36
N PHE A 33 0.99 6.39 5.85
CA PHE A 33 -0.37 6.91 5.68
C PHE A 33 -1.13 7.03 7.00
N GLY A 34 -0.48 6.76 8.14
CA GLY A 34 -1.08 6.92 9.46
C GLY A 34 -1.14 8.40 9.88
N LYS A 35 -1.06 8.64 11.20
CA LYS A 35 -1.16 9.98 11.80
C LYS A 35 -0.15 11.00 11.24
N ASN A 36 1.05 10.53 10.84
CA ASN A 36 2.10 11.35 10.24
C ASN A 36 2.41 10.82 8.84
N PRO A 37 1.64 11.23 7.80
CA PRO A 37 1.87 10.77 6.44
C PRO A 37 3.22 11.26 5.90
N THR A 38 3.82 10.48 5.01
CA THR A 38 5.13 10.78 4.43
C THR A 38 5.09 10.69 2.90
N VAL A 39 5.95 11.43 2.20
CA VAL A 39 6.07 11.38 0.72
C VAL A 39 6.73 10.09 0.20
N LYS A 40 7.22 9.21 1.08
CA LYS A 40 7.98 8.01 0.71
C LYS A 40 7.26 7.08 -0.28
N PRO A 41 5.93 6.83 -0.19
CA PRO A 41 5.24 6.00 -1.17
C PRO A 41 5.33 6.54 -2.59
N ILE A 42 5.30 7.87 -2.77
CA ILE A 42 5.47 8.50 -4.09
C ILE A 42 6.89 8.27 -4.60
N ILE A 43 7.91 8.49 -3.77
CA ILE A 43 9.32 8.22 -4.14
C ILE A 43 9.51 6.75 -4.52
N GLN A 44 8.91 5.84 -3.76
CA GLN A 44 8.96 4.40 -4.05
C GLN A 44 8.26 4.05 -5.35
N ALA A 45 7.12 4.66 -5.66
CA ALA A 45 6.43 4.49 -6.92
C ALA A 45 7.29 4.98 -8.10
N VAL A 46 7.91 6.16 -7.98
CA VAL A 46 8.84 6.68 -9.01
C VAL A 46 10.04 5.75 -9.19
N ALA A 47 10.66 5.29 -8.09
CA ALA A 47 11.76 4.34 -8.16
C ALA A 47 11.34 3.02 -8.83
N LEU A 48 10.15 2.52 -8.52
CA LEU A 48 9.58 1.33 -9.17
C LEU A 48 9.40 1.56 -10.67
N LEU A 49 8.85 2.71 -11.08
CA LEU A 49 8.68 3.06 -12.49
C LEU A 49 10.02 3.17 -13.22
N ILE A 50 11.05 3.72 -12.60
CA ILE A 50 12.41 3.78 -13.18
C ILE A 50 12.96 2.37 -13.40
N VAL A 51 12.84 1.49 -12.41
CA VAL A 51 13.31 0.09 -12.51
C VAL A 51 12.57 -0.65 -13.63
N ILE A 52 11.25 -0.52 -13.69
CA ILE A 52 10.42 -1.13 -14.73
C ILE A 52 10.79 -0.55 -16.10
N GLY A 53 10.91 0.77 -16.22
CA GLY A 53 11.28 1.46 -17.45
C GLY A 53 12.66 1.04 -17.97
N TYR A 54 13.65 0.90 -17.08
CA TYR A 54 14.97 0.39 -17.42
C TYR A 54 14.91 -1.06 -17.94
N ALA A 55 14.15 -1.92 -17.26
CA ALA A 55 13.97 -3.31 -17.67
C ALA A 55 13.28 -3.42 -19.05
N GLN A 56 12.24 -2.60 -19.28
CA GLN A 56 11.55 -2.52 -20.57
C GLN A 56 12.52 -2.03 -21.66
N GLN A 57 13.23 -0.94 -21.40
CA GLN A 57 14.19 -0.40 -22.36
C GLN A 57 15.25 -1.44 -22.73
N TYR A 58 15.83 -2.12 -21.74
CA TYR A 58 16.81 -3.18 -21.98
C TYR A 58 16.22 -4.30 -22.84
N TYR A 59 15.04 -4.81 -22.48
CA TYR A 59 14.39 -5.90 -23.21
C TYR A 59 14.06 -5.54 -24.66
N PHE A 60 13.43 -4.37 -24.89
CA PHE A 60 13.01 -3.96 -26.22
C PHE A 60 14.19 -3.51 -27.09
N HIS A 61 15.20 -2.88 -26.49
CA HIS A 61 16.44 -2.52 -27.19
C HIS A 61 17.14 -3.77 -27.74
N LEU A 62 17.37 -4.79 -26.91
CA LEU A 62 17.98 -6.05 -27.36
C LEU A 62 17.13 -6.75 -28.42
N ARG A 63 15.81 -6.75 -28.27
CA ARG A 63 14.90 -7.37 -29.25
C ARG A 63 14.90 -6.64 -30.59
N HIS A 64 15.02 -5.32 -30.59
CA HIS A 64 15.08 -4.53 -31.82
C HIS A 64 16.34 -4.87 -32.64
N HIS A 65 17.50 -4.91 -31.99
CA HIS A 65 18.77 -5.31 -32.62
C HIS A 65 18.77 -6.77 -33.10
N LYS A 66 18.05 -7.67 -32.42
CA LYS A 66 17.95 -9.07 -32.83
C LYS A 66 17.05 -9.28 -34.06
N ASN A 67 15.98 -8.48 -34.19
CA ASN A 67 14.92 -8.73 -35.17
C ASN A 67 15.01 -7.83 -36.41
N ASN A 68 15.90 -6.84 -36.43
CA ASN A 68 16.07 -5.92 -37.56
C ASN A 68 17.54 -5.88 -37.96
N ALA A 69 17.80 -5.96 -39.26
CA ALA A 69 19.11 -5.61 -39.81
C ALA A 69 19.28 -4.08 -39.77
N HIS A 70 20.47 -3.62 -39.40
CA HIS A 70 20.84 -2.21 -39.45
C HIS A 70 20.99 -1.71 -40.89
#